data_AF-A0A7Y2GGM8-F1
#
_entry.id   AF-A0A7Y2GGM8-F1
#
_cell.length_a   1.000
_cell.length_b   1.000
_cell.length_c   1.000
_cell.angle_alpha   90.00
_cell.angle_beta   90.00
_cell.angle_gamma   90.00
#
_symmetry.space_group_name_H-M   'P 1'
#
loop_
_entity.id
_entity.type
_entity.pdbx_description
1 polymer ?
#
loop_
_entity_poly.entity_id
_entity_poly.type
_entity_poly.pdbx_seq_one_letter_code
_entity_poly.pdbx_strand_id
1 'polypeptide(L)'
;IAVKGALDSGVPILLSLFVMMWTAGFDVLYACQDYEYDKKKGLHSIPARFGVGGALRIARLFHFQAFFVLVLLFIMSGLNWIALIGVLGAGSLMFYQHTLVSANDLSRMNAAFFTANAFVSLILLLGFGIAVFAG
;
A
#
# COMPACT_ATOMS: atom_id res chain seq x y z
N ILE A 1 -23.59 -15.51 -0.53
CA ILE A 1 -22.49 -15.52 -1.52
C ILE A 1 -21.41 -16.41 -0.93
N ALA A 2 -21.34 -17.67 -1.36
CA ALA A 2 -20.32 -18.60 -0.89
C ALA A 2 -19.03 -18.38 -1.71
N VAL A 3 -17.91 -18.16 -1.04
CA VAL A 3 -16.59 -18.22 -1.68
C VAL A 3 -16.41 -19.67 -2.13
N LYS A 4 -16.38 -19.92 -3.44
CA LYS A 4 -15.88 -21.20 -3.96
C LYS A 4 -14.48 -21.38 -3.37
N GLY A 5 -14.26 -22.46 -2.63
CA GLY A 5 -12.96 -22.80 -2.02
C GLY A 5 -11.89 -23.20 -3.05
N ALA A 6 -11.90 -22.57 -4.22
CA ALA A 6 -11.02 -22.84 -5.32
C ALA A 6 -10.20 -21.58 -5.62
N LEU A 7 -8.89 -21.76 -5.75
CA LEU A 7 -7.94 -20.78 -6.28
C LEU A 7 -7.89 -20.88 -7.82
N ASP A 8 -9.02 -21.19 -8.43
CA ASP A 8 -9.23 -21.34 -9.87
C ASP A 8 -9.29 -19.99 -10.60
N SER A 9 -9.36 -18.87 -9.86
CA SER A 9 -9.15 -17.52 -10.38
C SER A 9 -7.89 -16.90 -9.76
N GLY A 10 -7.13 -16.13 -10.55
CA GLY A 10 -5.96 -15.41 -10.03
C GLY A 10 -6.33 -14.27 -9.08
N VAL A 11 -7.62 -13.93 -8.92
CA VAL A 11 -8.09 -12.71 -8.26
C VAL A 11 -7.73 -12.69 -6.78
N PRO A 12 -8.00 -13.75 -5.99
CA PRO A 12 -7.57 -13.83 -4.60
C PRO A 12 -6.05 -13.72 -4.44
N ILE A 13 -5.28 -14.32 -5.37
CA ILE A 13 -3.81 -14.29 -5.33
C ILE A 13 -3.29 -12.87 -5.56
N LEU A 14 -3.79 -12.17 -6.58
CA LEU A 14 -3.41 -10.78 -6.84
C LEU A 14 -3.85 -9.85 -5.71
N LEU A 15 -5.03 -10.07 -5.13
CA LEU A 15 -5.50 -9.29 -3.98
C LEU A 15 -4.59 -9.50 -2.76
N SER A 16 -4.25 -10.75 -2.44
CA SER A 16 -3.31 -11.05 -1.34
C SER A 16 -1.93 -10.44 -1.59
N LEU A 17 -1.43 -10.53 -2.82
CA LEU A 17 -0.14 -9.93 -3.20
C LEU A 17 -0.18 -8.41 -3.09
N PHE A 18 -1.26 -7.77 -3.55
CA PHE A 18 -1.46 -6.33 -3.40
C PHE A 18 -1.42 -5.92 -1.93
N VAL A 19 -2.24 -6.56 -1.08
CA VAL A 19 -2.30 -6.25 0.35
C VAL A 19 -0.95 -6.47 1.02
N MET A 20 -0.21 -7.52 0.66
CA MET A 20 1.12 -7.80 1.19
C MET A 20 2.11 -6.69 0.83
N MET A 21 2.18 -6.28 -0.45
CA MET A 21 3.11 -5.25 -0.92
C MET A 21 2.75 -3.87 -0.37
N TRP A 22 1.46 -3.55 -0.31
CA TRP A 22 0.99 -2.32 0.31
C TRP A 22 1.37 -2.30 1.80
N THR A 23 1.09 -3.39 2.53
CA THR A 23 1.44 -3.55 3.95
C THR A 23 2.92 -3.43 4.23
N ALA A 24 3.75 -4.12 3.46
CA ALA A 24 5.18 -4.00 3.59
C ALA A 24 5.67 -2.56 3.39
N GLY A 25 5.10 -1.82 2.44
CA GLY A 25 5.50 -0.45 2.16
C GLY A 25 5.21 0.50 3.33
N PHE A 26 4.02 0.43 3.93
CA PHE A 26 3.67 1.30 5.05
C PHE A 26 4.29 0.86 6.38
N ASP A 27 4.54 -0.43 6.58
CA ASP A 27 5.27 -0.94 7.75
C ASP A 27 6.72 -0.43 7.77
N VAL A 28 7.40 -0.44 6.61
CA VAL A 28 8.74 0.15 6.45
C VAL A 28 8.75 1.66 6.70
N LEU A 29 7.73 2.37 6.21
CA LEU A 29 7.56 3.80 6.44
C LEU A 29 7.41 4.11 7.93
N TYR A 30 6.53 3.38 8.62
CA TYR A 30 6.25 3.57 10.04
C TYR A 30 7.47 3.25 10.91
N ALA A 31 8.18 2.17 10.61
CA ALA A 31 9.42 1.78 11.31
C ALA A 31 10.51 2.86 11.26
N CYS A 32 10.45 3.83 10.33
CA CYS A 32 11.41 4.94 10.30
C CYS A 32 11.35 5.81 11.57
N GLN A 33 10.22 5.83 12.30
CA GLN A 33 10.11 6.56 13.57
C GLN A 33 10.98 5.95 14.68
N ASP A 34 11.19 4.63 14.62
CA ASP A 34 11.91 3.87 15.64
C ASP A 34 13.40 3.72 15.34
N TYR A 35 13.90 4.34 14.26
CA TYR A 35 15.28 4.18 13.77
C TYR A 35 16.36 4.30 14.85
N GLU A 36 16.32 5.38 15.65
CA GLU A 36 17.31 5.61 16.71
C GLU A 36 17.21 4.59 17.85
N TYR A 37 16.00 4.15 18.17
CA TYR A 37 15.77 3.15 19.20
C TYR A 37 16.27 1.77 18.72
N ASP A 38 15.85 1.36 17.54
CA ASP A 38 16.22 0.08 16.94
C ASP A 38 17.72 -0.04 16.77
N LYS A 39 18.37 1.02 16.29
CA LYS A 39 19.82 1.07 16.12
C LYS A 39 20.55 0.92 17.46
N LYS A 40 20.09 1.59 18.52
CA LYS A 40 20.68 1.49 19.87
C LYS A 40 20.46 0.14 20.52
N LYS A 41 19.33 -0.51 20.22
CA LYS A 41 18.96 -1.83 20.77
C LYS A 41 19.46 -3.00 19.93
N GLY A 42 20.04 -2.75 18.76
CA GLY A 42 20.49 -3.79 17.84
C GLY A 42 19.34 -4.57 17.20
N LEU A 43 18.17 -3.95 17.05
CA LEU A 43 17.01 -4.57 16.39
C LEU A 43 17.21 -4.57 14.86
N HIS A 44 16.65 -5.58 14.20
CA HIS A 44 16.88 -5.84 12.78
C HIS A 44 15.81 -5.24 11.86
N SER A 45 15.40 -3.99 12.10
CA SER A 45 14.46 -3.30 11.21
C SER A 45 15.14 -2.83 9.92
N ILE A 46 14.34 -2.66 8.86
CA ILE A 46 14.79 -2.09 7.59
C ILE A 46 15.46 -0.72 7.77
N PRO A 47 14.87 0.26 8.50
CA PRO A 47 15.57 1.52 8.76
C PRO A 47 16.83 1.35 9.60
N ALA A 48 16.90 0.45 10.57
CA ALA A 48 18.14 0.19 11.32
C ALA A 48 19.27 -0.33 10.42
N ARG A 49 18.94 -1.15 9.40
CA ARG A 49 19.92 -1.71 8.45
C ARG A 49 20.31 -0.75 7.33
N PHE A 50 19.36 -0.01 6.76
CA PHE A 50 19.54 0.78 5.53
C PHE A 50 19.50 2.30 5.76
N GLY A 51 19.28 2.74 7.01
CA GLY A 51 18.99 4.12 7.35
C GLY A 51 17.60 4.57 6.90
N VAL A 52 17.13 5.70 7.42
CA VAL A 52 15.82 6.28 7.08
C VAL A 52 15.70 6.52 5.57
N GLY A 53 16.71 7.12 4.95
CA GLY A 53 16.68 7.39 3.50
C GLY A 53 16.61 6.13 2.63
N GLY A 54 17.27 5.05 3.04
CA GLY A 54 17.19 3.74 2.38
C GLY A 54 15.82 3.09 2.58
N ALA A 55 15.30 3.10 3.80
CA ALA A 55 13.97 2.60 4.13
C ALA A 55 12.87 3.32 3.32
N LEU A 56 12.92 4.64 3.18
CA LEU A 56 11.97 5.39 2.36
C LEU A 56 12.00 5.02 0.87
N ARG A 57 13.16 4.59 0.34
CA ARG A 57 13.27 4.09 -1.04
C ARG A 57 12.69 2.67 -1.16
N ILE A 58 12.91 1.83 -0.16
CA ILE A 58 12.34 0.47 -0.08
C ILE A 58 10.81 0.55 0.03
N ALA A 59 10.27 1.43 0.88
CA ALA A 59 8.84 1.67 1.00
C ALA A 59 8.22 2.15 -0.33
N ARG A 60 8.92 3.01 -1.08
CA ARG A 60 8.51 3.42 -2.44
C ARG A 60 8.44 2.25 -3.41
N LEU A 61 9.42 1.35 -3.38
CA LEU A 61 9.43 0.16 -4.23
C LEU A 61 8.22 -0.74 -3.93
N PHE A 62 7.94 -0.98 -2.64
CA PHE A 62 6.77 -1.76 -2.22
C PHE A 62 5.44 -1.13 -2.68
N HIS A 63 5.25 0.18 -2.50
CA HIS A 63 4.04 0.86 -2.99
C HIS A 63 3.93 0.88 -4.52
N PHE A 64 5.04 1.02 -5.23
CA PHE A 64 5.06 0.92 -6.68
C PHE A 64 4.61 -0.48 -7.15
N GLN A 65 5.14 -1.54 -6.54
CA GLN A 65 4.74 -2.92 -6.80
C GLN A 65 3.27 -3.15 -6.44
N ALA A 66 2.82 -2.65 -5.29
CA ALA A 66 1.43 -2.71 -4.88
C ALA A 66 0.50 -2.06 -5.92
N PHE A 67 0.82 -0.86 -6.39
CA PHE A 67 0.05 -0.19 -7.43
C PHE A 67 0.02 -0.99 -8.74
N PHE A 68 1.16 -1.54 -9.18
CA PHE A 68 1.21 -2.38 -10.37
C PHE A 68 0.31 -3.62 -10.23
N VAL A 69 0.37 -4.32 -9.10
CA VAL A 69 -0.49 -5.49 -8.82
C VAL A 69 -1.97 -5.09 -8.74
N LEU A 70 -2.29 -3.92 -8.19
CA LEU A 70 -3.64 -3.38 -8.13
C LEU A 70 -4.22 -3.09 -9.53
N VAL A 71 -3.40 -2.59 -10.46
CA VAL A 71 -3.79 -2.42 -11.87
C VAL A 71 -4.07 -3.77 -12.53
N LEU A 72 -3.22 -4.79 -12.29
CA LEU A 72 -3.45 -6.14 -12.80
C LEU A 72 -4.74 -6.76 -12.22
N LEU A 73 -4.99 -6.55 -10.93
CA LEU A 73 -6.22 -6.98 -10.26
C LEU A 73 -7.46 -6.37 -10.92
N PHE A 74 -7.43 -5.07 -11.23
CA PHE A 74 -8.50 -4.39 -11.95
C PHE A 74 -8.74 -5.00 -13.33
N ILE A 75 -7.71 -5.13 -14.16
CA ILE A 75 -7.81 -5.70 -15.52
C ILE A 75 -8.42 -7.10 -15.45
N MET A 76 -7.96 -7.94 -14.52
CA MET A 76 -8.40 -9.33 -14.42
C MET A 76 -9.79 -9.49 -13.79
N SER A 77 -10.23 -8.52 -12.98
CA SER A 77 -11.59 -8.51 -12.41
C SER A 77 -12.68 -8.23 -13.44
N GLY A 78 -12.34 -7.61 -14.58
CA GLY A 78 -13.31 -7.23 -15.61
C GLY A 78 -14.33 -6.17 -15.17
N LEU A 79 -14.06 -5.47 -14.06
CA LEU A 79 -14.95 -4.44 -13.52
C LEU A 79 -14.94 -3.17 -14.38
N ASN A 80 -16.03 -2.40 -14.28
CA ASN A 80 -16.21 -1.17 -15.06
C ASN A 80 -15.29 -0.01 -14.58
N TRP A 81 -15.39 1.13 -15.27
CA TRP A 81 -14.55 2.32 -15.04
C TRP A 81 -14.63 2.91 -13.61
N ILE A 82 -15.66 2.60 -12.82
CA ILE A 82 -15.75 3.03 -11.42
C ILE A 82 -14.63 2.39 -10.60
N ALA A 83 -14.32 1.11 -10.85
CA ALA A 83 -13.19 0.44 -10.20
C ALA A 83 -11.85 1.07 -10.62
N LEU A 84 -11.72 1.48 -11.88
CA LEU A 84 -10.52 2.18 -12.37
C LEU A 84 -10.28 3.50 -11.62
N ILE A 85 -11.32 4.27 -11.33
CA ILE A 85 -11.19 5.49 -10.51
C ILE A 85 -10.68 5.15 -9.10
N GLY A 86 -11.20 4.09 -8.49
CA GLY A 86 -10.70 3.59 -7.20
C GLY A 86 -9.22 3.23 -7.25
N VAL A 87 -8.80 2.51 -8.30
CA VAL A 87 -7.39 2.14 -8.52
C VAL A 87 -6.49 3.35 -8.66
N LEU A 88 -6.85 4.32 -9.51
CA LEU A 88 -6.06 5.52 -9.74
C LEU A 88 -6.02 6.43 -8.51
N GLY A 89 -7.13 6.54 -7.77
CA GLY A 89 -7.20 7.29 -6.52
C GLY A 89 -6.30 6.70 -5.43
N ALA A 90 -6.41 5.38 -5.21
CA ALA A 90 -5.57 4.66 -4.25
C ALA A 90 -4.08 4.74 -4.64
N GLY A 91 -3.76 4.52 -5.91
CA GLY A 91 -2.42 4.65 -6.47
C GLY A 91 -1.83 6.03 -6.23
N SER A 92 -2.56 7.08 -6.62
CA SER A 92 -2.12 8.47 -6.46
C SER A 92 -1.83 8.81 -5.00
N LEU A 93 -2.66 8.34 -4.07
CA LEU A 93 -2.47 8.56 -2.65
C LEU A 93 -1.24 7.82 -2.11
N MET A 94 -0.99 6.58 -2.54
CA MET A 94 0.22 5.82 -2.21
C MET A 94 1.52 6.50 -2.69
N PHE A 95 1.47 7.25 -3.80
CA PHE A 95 2.59 8.08 -4.23
C PHE A 95 2.69 9.39 -3.44
N TYR A 96 1.56 10.06 -3.22
CA TYR A 96 1.48 11.33 -2.50
C TYR A 96 2.05 11.23 -1.09
N GLN A 97 1.77 10.16 -0.35
CA GLN A 97 2.28 10.00 1.02
C GLN A 97 3.81 10.03 1.11
N HIS A 98 4.54 9.61 0.06
CA HIS A 98 6.00 9.66 0.03
C HIS A 98 6.54 11.07 -0.13
N THR A 99 5.71 12.03 -0.52
CA THR A 99 6.08 13.46 -0.57
C THR A 99 5.91 14.16 0.78
N LEU A 100 5.16 13.56 1.70
CA LEU A 100 4.90 14.11 3.04
C LEU A 100 6.07 13.91 4.00
N VAL A 101 6.95 12.94 3.71
CA VAL A 101 8.08 12.58 4.56
C VAL A 101 9.37 12.56 3.76
N SER A 102 10.46 12.89 4.43
CA SER A 102 11.81 12.81 3.86
C SER A 102 12.78 12.25 4.90
N ALA A 103 13.99 11.89 4.48
CA ALA A 103 15.00 11.36 5.39
C ALA A 103 15.37 12.32 6.53
N ASN A 104 15.09 13.62 6.36
CA ASN A 104 15.42 14.67 7.32
C ASN A 104 14.16 15.23 8.02
N ASP A 105 12.96 14.84 7.59
CA ASP A 105 11.70 15.35 8.15
C ASP A 105 10.63 14.26 8.10
N LEU A 106 10.36 13.68 9.27
CA LEU A 106 9.27 12.71 9.49
C LEU A 106 8.09 13.35 10.25
N SER A 107 8.02 14.68 10.36
CA SER A 107 7.00 15.38 11.15
C SER A 107 5.56 15.05 10.72
N ARG A 108 5.36 14.71 9.44
CA ARG A 108 4.06 14.32 8.88
C ARG A 108 3.88 12.81 8.75
N MET A 109 4.64 11.99 9.48
CA MET A 109 4.55 10.53 9.40
C MET A 109 3.14 10.00 9.67
N ASN A 110 2.43 10.54 10.66
CA ASN A 110 1.05 10.13 10.94
C ASN A 110 0.11 10.33 9.74
N ALA A 111 0.30 11.42 8.98
CA ALA A 111 -0.47 11.65 7.76
C ALA A 111 -0.04 10.71 6.63
N ALA A 112 1.27 10.50 6.47
CA ALA A 112 1.84 9.61 5.47
C ALA A 112 1.50 8.12 5.70
N PHE A 113 1.26 7.72 6.94
CA PHE A 113 0.92 6.35 7.33
C PHE A 113 -0.60 6.19 7.57
N PHE A 114 -1.09 6.73 8.68
CA PHE A 114 -2.43 6.43 9.19
C PHE A 114 -3.52 7.03 8.29
N THR A 115 -3.42 8.32 8.00
CA THR A 115 -4.41 9.02 7.17
C THR A 115 -4.43 8.45 5.75
N ALA A 116 -3.26 8.29 5.13
CA ALA A 116 -3.16 7.72 3.79
C ALA A 116 -3.79 6.31 3.73
N ASN A 117 -3.47 5.43 4.69
CA ASN A 117 -4.01 4.07 4.72
C ASN A 117 -5.54 4.03 4.90
N ALA A 118 -6.09 4.90 5.74
CA ALA A 118 -7.53 5.01 5.92
C ALA A 118 -8.24 5.40 4.61
N PHE A 119 -7.72 6.40 3.90
CA PHE A 119 -8.28 6.84 2.62
C PHE A 119 -8.08 5.81 1.51
N VAL A 120 -6.91 5.16 1.40
CA VAL A 120 -6.70 4.05 0.43
C VAL A 120 -7.75 2.96 0.65
N SER A 121 -7.97 2.55 1.90
CA SER A 121 -8.96 1.52 2.24
C SER A 121 -10.38 1.92 1.81
N LEU A 122 -10.80 3.15 2.13
CA LEU A 122 -12.11 3.68 1.76
C LEU A 122 -12.29 3.81 0.25
N ILE A 123 -11.28 4.33 -0.46
CA ILE A 123 -11.30 4.49 -1.91
C ILE A 123 -11.45 3.12 -2.59
N LEU A 124 -10.70 2.11 -2.15
CA LEU A 124 -10.79 0.76 -2.72
C LEU A 124 -12.13 0.09 -2.40
N LEU A 125 -12.61 0.22 -1.16
CA LEU A 125 -13.92 -0.32 -0.76
C LEU A 125 -15.03 0.27 -1.62
N LEU A 126 -15.08 1.59 -1.76
CA LEU A 126 -16.09 2.27 -2.56
C LEU A 126 -15.92 1.97 -4.05
N GLY A 127 -14.69 2.05 -4.59
CA GLY A 127 -14.41 1.84 -6.00
C GLY A 127 -14.76 0.43 -6.48
N PHE A 128 -14.20 -0.61 -5.83
CA PHE A 128 -14.49 -2.00 -6.19
C PHE A 128 -15.89 -2.41 -5.73
N GLY A 129 -16.32 -2.00 -4.54
CA GLY A 129 -17.64 -2.33 -4.00
C GLY A 129 -18.76 -1.81 -4.89
N ILE A 130 -18.74 -0.52 -5.26
CA ILE A 130 -19.74 0.05 -6.16
C ILE A 130 -19.66 -0.61 -7.54
N ALA A 131 -18.46 -0.81 -8.10
CA ALA A 131 -18.30 -1.40 -9.42
C ALA A 131 -18.89 -2.81 -9.53
N VAL A 132 -18.83 -3.61 -8.46
CA VAL A 132 -19.43 -4.96 -8.41
C VAL A 132 -20.97 -4.92 -8.53
N PHE A 133 -21.62 -3.89 -7.99
CA PHE A 133 -23.09 -3.74 -8.03
C PHE A 133 -23.59 -2.88 -9.19
N ALA A 134 -22.72 -2.07 -9.78
CA ALA A 134 -23.02 -1.19 -10.91
C ALA A 134 -22.74 -1.83 -12.28
N GLY A 135 -22.39 -3.12 -12.30
CA GLY A 135 -22.08 -3.91 -13.50
C GLY A 135 -23.23 -4.80 -13.93
#